data_AF-A0A0H3KWT2-F1
#
_entry.id   AF-A0A0H3KWT2-F1
#
_cell.length_a   1.000
_cell.length_b   1.000
_cell.length_c   1.000
_cell.angle_alpha   90.00
_cell.angle_beta   90.00
_cell.angle_gamma   90.00
#
_symmetry.space_group_name_H-M   'P 1'
#
loop_
_entity.id
_entity.type
_entity.pdbx_description
1 polymer ?
#
loop_
_entity_poly.entity_id
_entity_poly.type
_entity_poly.pdbx_seq_one_letter_code
_entity_poly.pdbx_strand_id
1 'polypeptide(L)'
;MFCVIYRSPVRDQTYLYVEKKDDFSRVPEALLKGFGKPQLAMVVNLAQRDKLANADINKVKQGLSEQGYYLQIPPPIESLLKTHLELDRKD
;
A
#
# COMPACT_ATOMS: atom_id res chain seq x y z
N MET A 1 12.65 -7.97 -10.99
CA MET A 1 11.47 -7.18 -11.37
C MET A 1 11.65 -5.77 -10.83
N PHE A 2 11.51 -4.76 -11.69
CA PHE A 2 11.48 -3.36 -11.26
C PHE A 2 10.05 -2.98 -10.88
N CYS A 3 9.90 -2.20 -9.82
CA CYS A 3 8.62 -1.69 -9.35
C CYS A 3 8.76 -0.21 -9.04
N VAL A 4 7.76 0.55 -9.45
CA VAL A 4 7.66 1.98 -9.20
C VAL A 4 6.66 2.21 -8.08
N ILE A 5 7.09 2.91 -7.04
CA ILE A 5 6.30 3.19 -5.86
C ILE A 5 5.85 4.64 -5.92
N TYR A 6 4.54 4.84 -5.83
CA TYR A 6 3.89 6.12 -5.73
C TYR A 6 3.32 6.30 -4.33
N ARG A 7 3.37 7.52 -3.81
CA ARG A 7 2.70 7.92 -2.57
C ARG A 7 1.44 8.73 -2.89
N SER A 8 0.42 8.58 -2.05
CA SER A 8 -0.74 9.45 -2.10
C SER A 8 -0.42 10.78 -1.41
N PRO A 9 -0.76 11.93 -2.01
CA PRO A 9 -0.74 13.22 -1.32
C PRO A 9 -1.99 13.43 -0.45
N VAL A 10 -3.03 12.62 -0.64
CA VAL A 10 -4.33 12.76 0.04
C VAL A 10 -4.40 11.85 1.26
N ARG A 11 -3.88 10.63 1.14
CA ARG A 11 -3.90 9.62 2.21
C ARG A 11 -2.50 9.40 2.74
N ASP A 12 -2.33 9.68 4.03
CA ASP A 12 -1.06 9.44 4.70
C ASP A 12 -0.71 7.95 4.72
N GLN A 13 0.59 7.64 4.74
CA GLN A 13 1.14 6.28 4.75
C GLN A 13 0.57 5.31 3.68
N THR A 14 0.02 5.86 2.59
CA THR A 14 -0.63 5.07 1.54
C THR A 14 0.24 5.06 0.29
N TYR A 15 0.57 3.86 -0.19
CA TYR A 15 1.51 3.66 -1.30
C TYR A 15 0.93 2.73 -2.37
N LEU A 16 1.13 3.10 -3.63
CA LEU A 16 0.72 2.34 -4.80
C LEU A 16 1.97 1.83 -5.52
N TYR A 17 1.99 0.54 -5.79
CA TYR A 17 3.09 -0.17 -6.43
C TYR A 17 2.62 -0.57 -7.83
N VAL A 18 3.41 -0.25 -8.86
CA VAL A 18 3.12 -0.58 -10.26
C VAL A 18 4.37 -1.09 -10.98
N GLU A 19 4.19 -1.90 -12.02
CA GLU A 19 5.29 -2.48 -12.79
C GLU A 19 6.00 -1.46 -13.69
N LYS A 20 5.26 -0.45 -14.16
CA LYS A 20 5.73 0.57 -15.09
C LYS A 20 5.47 1.97 -14.56
N LYS A 21 6.42 2.87 -14.81
CA LYS A 21 6.29 4.28 -14.47
C LYS A 21 5.13 4.91 -15.25
N ASP A 22 4.25 5.59 -14.53
CA ASP A 22 3.08 6.34 -15.01
C ASP A 22 2.00 5.49 -15.71
N ASP A 23 2.06 4.16 -15.57
CA ASP A 23 1.03 3.25 -16.06
C ASP A 23 0.08 2.86 -14.93
N PHE A 24 -1.07 3.54 -14.88
CA PHE A 24 -2.15 3.27 -13.92
C PHE A 24 -3.37 2.61 -14.57
N SER A 25 -3.23 2.15 -15.82
CA SER A 25 -4.32 1.58 -16.63
C SER A 25 -4.99 0.38 -15.97
N ARG A 26 -4.27 -0.36 -15.13
CA ARG A 26 -4.77 -1.52 -14.38
C ARG A 26 -5.34 -1.17 -13.01
N VAL A 27 -5.21 0.08 -12.58
CA VAL A 27 -5.66 0.52 -11.25
C VAL A 27 -7.13 0.96 -11.36
N PRO A 28 -8.03 0.43 -10.54
CA PRO A 28 -9.44 0.82 -10.56
C PRO A 28 -9.61 2.33 -10.34
N GLU A 29 -10.51 2.95 -11.11
CA GLU A 29 -10.74 4.39 -11.03
C GLU A 29 -11.19 4.84 -9.62
N ALA A 30 -12.01 4.02 -8.94
CA ALA A 30 -12.43 4.26 -7.57
C ALA A 30 -11.24 4.33 -6.59
N LEU A 31 -10.22 3.49 -6.80
CA LEU A 31 -9.01 3.47 -6.00
C LEU A 31 -8.16 4.70 -6.29
N LEU A 32 -7.93 5.02 -7.56
CA LEU A 32 -7.21 6.23 -7.97
C LEU A 32 -7.87 7.51 -7.45
N LYS A 33 -9.21 7.58 -7.48
CA LYS A 33 -9.96 8.72 -6.98
C LYS A 33 -9.70 8.98 -5.49
N GLY A 34 -9.67 7.92 -4.68
CA GLY A 34 -9.31 8.02 -3.26
C GLY A 34 -7.81 8.21 -3.01
N PHE A 35 -6.96 7.75 -3.93
CA PHE A 35 -5.51 7.91 -3.87
C PHE A 35 -5.06 9.33 -4.28
N GLY A 36 -5.87 10.04 -5.07
CA GLY A 36 -5.51 11.33 -5.65
C GLY A 36 -4.42 11.20 -6.70
N LYS A 37 -3.72 12.29 -6.99
CA LYS A 37 -2.66 12.31 -8.01
C LYS A 37 -1.42 11.57 -7.49
N PRO A 38 -1.04 10.41 -8.07
CA PRO A 38 0.09 9.65 -7.58
C PRO A 38 1.39 10.45 -7.70
N GLN A 39 2.15 10.56 -6.62
CA GLN A 39 3.46 11.20 -6.62
C GLN A 39 4.55 10.14 -6.56
N LEU A 40 5.50 10.18 -7.50
CA LEU A 40 6.60 9.23 -7.52
C LEU A 40 7.38 9.34 -6.19
N ALA A 41 7.39 8.24 -5.44
CA ALA A 41 8.13 8.16 -4.18
C ALA A 41 9.54 7.62 -4.45
N MET A 42 9.63 6.45 -5.08
CA MET A 42 10.90 5.82 -5.43
C MET A 42 10.71 4.68 -6.43
N VAL A 43 11.82 4.25 -7.06
CA VAL A 43 11.87 3.04 -7.89
C VAL A 43 12.68 1.99 -7.16
N VAL A 44 12.18 0.76 -7.10
CA VAL A 44 12.82 -0.34 -6.38
C VAL A 44 12.98 -1.56 -7.28
N ASN A 45 14.13 -2.23 -7.19
CA ASN A 45 14.31 -3.53 -7.81
C ASN A 45 13.92 -4.63 -6.81
N LEU A 46 12.72 -5.19 -6.98
CA LEU A 46 12.19 -6.27 -6.13
C LEU A 46 12.95 -7.58 -6.26
N ALA A 47 13.81 -7.74 -7.28
CA ALA A 47 14.68 -8.93 -7.39
C ALA A 47 15.94 -8.81 -6.52
N GLN A 48 16.35 -7.59 -6.17
CA GLN A 48 17.55 -7.34 -5.36
C GLN A 48 17.20 -7.00 -3.90
N ARG A 49 15.93 -7.18 -3.53
CA ARG A 49 15.41 -6.74 -2.24
C ARG A 49 14.64 -7.87 -1.59
N ASP A 50 14.95 -8.10 -0.32
CA ASP A 50 14.36 -9.20 0.44
C ASP A 50 13.14 -8.75 1.24
N LYS A 51 13.11 -7.48 1.67
CA LYS A 51 12.02 -6.88 2.45
C LYS A 51 11.75 -5.43 2.07
N LEU A 52 10.51 -5.00 2.22
CA LEU A 52 10.10 -3.59 2.16
C LEU A 52 9.75 -3.12 3.57
N ALA A 53 9.94 -1.83 3.85
CA ALA A 53 9.69 -1.27 5.18
C ALA A 53 8.20 -1.25 5.55
N ASN A 54 7.35 -1.06 4.54
CA ASN A 54 5.94 -0.71 4.73
C ASN A 54 4.96 -1.76 4.15
N ALA A 55 5.45 -2.75 3.40
CA ALA A 55 4.62 -3.76 2.75
C ALA A 55 5.31 -5.12 2.71
N ASP A 56 4.54 -6.19 2.59
CA ASP A 56 5.10 -7.52 2.38
C ASP A 56 5.51 -7.70 0.92
N ILE A 57 6.78 -8.05 0.68
CA ILE A 57 7.30 -8.14 -0.69
C ILE A 57 6.63 -9.25 -1.51
N ASN A 58 6.21 -10.35 -0.87
CA ASN A 58 5.56 -11.45 -1.57
C ASN A 58 4.18 -11.02 -2.04
N LYS A 59 3.42 -10.34 -1.18
CA LYS A 59 2.12 -9.76 -1.55
C LYS A 59 2.25 -8.72 -2.66
N VAL A 60 3.29 -7.88 -2.62
CA VAL A 60 3.56 -6.91 -3.69
C VAL A 60 3.83 -7.64 -5.01
N LYS A 61 4.74 -8.62 -5.02
CA LYS A 61 5.06 -9.40 -6.23
C LYS A 61 3.82 -10.09 -6.80
N GLN A 62 3.01 -10.70 -5.94
CA GLN A 62 1.78 -11.37 -6.33
C GLN A 62 0.76 -10.38 -6.91
N GLY A 63 0.49 -9.25 -6.22
CA GLY A 63 -0.44 -8.24 -6.69
C GLY A 63 -0.02 -7.62 -8.03
N LEU A 64 1.27 -7.34 -8.19
CA LEU A 64 1.82 -6.88 -9.47
C LEU A 64 1.65 -7.94 -10.57
N SER A 65 1.88 -9.22 -10.28
CA SER A 65 1.78 -10.28 -11.29
C SER A 65 0.34 -10.62 -11.68
N GLU A 66 -0.60 -10.59 -10.74
CA GLU A 66 -2.01 -10.96 -10.97
C GLU A 66 -2.87 -9.77 -11.40
N GLN A 67 -2.74 -8.64 -10.71
CA GLN A 67 -3.59 -7.46 -10.88
C GLN A 67 -2.87 -6.34 -11.65
N GLY A 68 -1.54 -6.36 -11.71
CA GLY A 68 -0.73 -5.28 -12.27
C GLY A 68 -0.50 -4.09 -11.34
N TYR A 69 -1.03 -4.14 -10.12
CA TYR A 69 -0.80 -3.13 -9.10
C TYR A 69 -0.91 -3.73 -7.70
N TYR A 70 -0.34 -3.05 -6.71
CA TYR A 70 -0.55 -3.37 -5.29
C TYR A 70 -0.76 -2.07 -4.51
N LEU A 71 -1.82 -2.02 -3.70
CA LEU A 71 -2.10 -0.88 -2.81
C LEU A 71 -1.77 -1.26 -1.38
N GLN A 72 -0.90 -0.47 -0.76
CA GLN A 72 -0.62 -0.51 0.65
C GLN A 72 -1.36 0.64 1.35
N ILE A 73 -2.25 0.29 2.27
CA ILE A 73 -2.93 1.22 3.17
C ILE A 73 -2.34 1.10 4.58
N PRO A 74 -2.36 2.17 5.39
CA PRO A 74 -1.93 2.09 6.79
C PRO A 74 -2.79 1.08 7.56
N PRO A 75 -2.22 0.34 8.52
CA PRO A 75 -3.01 -0.48 9.42
C PRO A 75 -3.97 0.43 10.21
N PRO A 76 -5.18 -0.06 10.54
CA PRO A 76 -6.07 0.69 11.41
C PRO A 76 -5.36 0.97 12.72
N ILE A 77 -5.39 2.22 13.16
CA ILE A 77 -4.86 2.62 14.46
C ILE A 77 -5.72 1.91 15.51
N GLU A 78 -5.13 1.00 16.27
CA GLU A 78 -5.83 0.30 17.34
C GLU A 78 -6.29 1.35 18.36
N SER A 79 -7.60 1.58 18.44
CA SER A 79 -8.16 2.54 19.39
C SER A 79 -8.03 1.95 20.79
N LEU A 80 -7.11 2.49 21.61
CA LEU A 80 -6.85 2.07 22.99
C LEU A 80 -8.13 2.04 23.87
N LEU A 81 -9.18 2.75 23.46
CA LEU A 81 -10.50 2.74 24.10
C LEU A 81 -11.20 1.38 23.99
N LYS A 82 -11.07 0.65 22.87
CA LYS A 82 -11.68 -0.68 22.71
C LYS A 82 -11.08 -1.70 23.67
N THR A 83 -9.76 -1.70 23.81
CA THR A 83 -9.05 -2.61 24.72
C THR A 83 -9.45 -2.40 26.18
N HIS A 84 -9.70 -1.15 26.59
CA HIS A 84 -10.12 -0.84 27.97
C HIS A 84 -11.58 -1.24 28.26
N LEU A 85 -12.50 -0.99 27.32
CA LEU A 85 -13.92 -1.37 27.45
C LEU A 85 -14.15 -2.90 27.46
N GLU A 86 -13.29 -3.68 26.81
CA GLU A 86 -13.35 -5.16 26.87
C GLU A 86 -12.79 -5.74 28.17
N LEU A 87 -11.87 -5.03 28.84
CA LEU A 87 -11.34 -5.43 30.15
C LEU A 87 -12.32 -5.09 31.29
N ASP A 88 -13.00 -3.95 31.22
CA ASP A 88 -13.96 -3.49 32.24
C ASP A 88 -15.28 -4.30 32.26
N ARG A 89 -15.63 -4.98 31.16
CA ARG A 89 -16.81 -5.88 31.08
C ARG A 89 -16.59 -7.27 31.67
N LYS A 90 -15.41 -7.56 32.22
CA LYS A 90 -15.04 -8.88 32.76
C LYS A 90 -15.00 -8.93 34.30
N ASP A 91 -15.39 -7.84 34.97
CA ASP A 91 -15.63 -7.77 36.42
C ASP A 91 -17.13 -7.71 36.75
#